data_AF-A0AAD6PH21-F1
#
_entry.id   AF-A0AAD6PH21-F1
#
_cell.length_a   1.000
_cell.length_b   1.000
_cell.length_c   1.000
_cell.angle_alpha   90.00
_cell.angle_beta   90.00
_cell.angle_gamma   90.00
#
_symmetry.space_group_name_H-M   'P 1'
#
loop_
_entity.id
_entity.type
_entity.pdbx_description
1 polymer ?
#
loop_
_entity_poly.entity_id
_entity_poly.type
_entity_poly.pdbx_seq_one_letter_code
_entity_poly.pdbx_strand_id
1 'polypeptide(L)' 'MSNQKKRNFQIDAFKHRVVVDPKYADKTWKILEHAIHEIYNHNASGLSFEELY' A
#
# COMPACT_ATOMS: atom_id res chain seq x y z
N MET A 1 39.60 -29.00 18.95
CA MET A 1 38.36 -28.23 19.18
C MET A 1 38.42 -26.99 18.28
N SER A 2 37.66 -26.98 17.18
CA SER A 2 37.71 -25.93 16.16
C SER A 2 37.10 -24.63 16.69
N ASN A 3 37.89 -23.57 16.73
CA ASN A 3 37.51 -22.25 17.23
C ASN A 3 36.59 -21.57 16.18
N GLN A 4 35.28 -21.84 16.24
CA GLN A 4 34.29 -21.21 15.37
C GLN A 4 34.17 -19.73 15.73
N LYS A 5 34.91 -18.87 15.01
CA LYS A 5 34.78 -17.41 15.07
C LYS A 5 33.30 -17.05 14.84
N LYS A 6 32.64 -16.53 15.87
CA LYS A 6 31.33 -15.87 15.77
C LYS A 6 31.44 -14.81 14.67
N ARG A 7 30.79 -15.06 13.53
CA ARG A 7 30.65 -14.06 12.48
C ARG A 7 29.72 -12.99 13.06
N ASN A 8 30.21 -11.76 13.18
CA ASN A 8 29.40 -10.62 13.58
C ASN A 8 28.32 -10.42 12.52
N PHE A 9 27.13 -10.98 12.74
CA PHE A 9 25.98 -10.79 11.89
C PHE A 9 25.53 -9.33 12.05
N GLN A 10 25.89 -8.50 11.07
CA GLN A 10 25.40 -7.13 10.98
C GLN A 10 24.15 -7.14 10.11
N ILE A 11 23.03 -6.74 10.69
CA ILE A 11 21.78 -6.53 9.95
C ILE A 11 21.91 -5.17 9.28
N ASP A 12 21.98 -5.16 7.94
CA ASP A 12 21.99 -3.93 7.16
C ASP A 12 20.65 -3.20 7.30
N ALA A 13 20.70 -1.87 7.41
CA ALA A 13 19.50 -1.04 7.41
C ALA A 13 18.78 -1.12 6.05
N PHE A 14 17.44 -1.15 6.08
CA PHE A 14 16.61 -1.17 4.88
C PHE A 14 16.85 0.11 4.05
N LYS A 15 17.63 -0.01 2.97
CA LYS A 15 18.14 1.14 2.19
C LYS A 15 17.10 1.77 1.26
N HIS A 16 16.00 1.07 0.99
CA HIS A 16 14.99 1.53 0.03
C HIS A 16 13.77 2.05 0.80
N ARG A 17 13.68 3.38 1.02
CA ARG A 17 12.39 3.95 1.40
C ARG A 17 11.47 3.77 0.20
N VAL A 18 10.48 2.88 0.33
CA VAL A 18 9.37 2.82 -0.63
C VAL A 18 8.60 4.12 -0.43
N VAL A 19 8.96 5.12 -1.23
CA VAL A 19 8.20 6.37 -1.27
C VAL A 19 6.96 6.05 -2.09
N VAL A 20 5.84 5.86 -1.39
CA VAL A 20 4.52 5.84 -2.02
C VAL A 20 4.37 7.14 -2.82
N ASP A 21 3.83 7.05 -4.04
CA ASP A 21 3.54 8.23 -4.88
C ASP A 21 2.85 9.30 -4.00
N PRO A 22 3.40 10.52 -3.89
CA PRO A 22 2.78 11.58 -3.09
C PRO A 22 1.31 11.86 -3.45
N LYS A 23 0.90 11.53 -4.68
CA LYS A 23 -0.47 11.66 -5.20
C LYS A 23 -1.31 10.41 -4.97
N TYR A 24 -0.77 9.34 -4.39
CA TYR A 24 -1.51 8.12 -4.14
C TYR A 24 -2.72 8.40 -3.26
N ALA A 25 -2.54 9.17 -2.18
CA ALA A 25 -3.62 9.59 -1.31
C ALA A 25 -4.72 10.35 -2.07
N ASP A 26 -4.35 11.32 -2.91
CA ASP A 26 -5.31 12.11 -3.70
C ASP A 26 -6.06 11.24 -4.72
N LYS A 27 -5.37 10.30 -5.37
CA LYS A 27 -5.97 9.37 -6.33
C LYS A 27 -6.95 8.43 -5.62
N THR A 28 -6.55 7.85 -4.49
CA THR A 28 -7.40 6.98 -3.67
C THR A 28 -8.62 7.73 -3.16
N TRP A 29 -8.45 8.97 -2.66
CA TRP A 29 -9.57 9.76 -2.16
C TRP A 29 -10.63 10.03 -3.24
N LYS A 30 -10.19 10.37 -4.46
CA LYS A 30 -11.11 10.58 -5.60
C LYS A 30 -11.89 9.33 -5.99
N ILE A 31 -11.25 8.16 -5.95
CA ILE A 31 -11.92 6.88 -6.24
C ILE A 31 -13.01 6.61 -5.20
N LEU A 32 -12.69 6.79 -3.91
CA LEU A 32 -13.65 6.60 -2.82
C LEU A 32 -14.80 7.61 -2.90
N GLU A 33 -14.52 8.89 -3.14
CA GLU A 33 -15.53 9.94 -3.29
C GLU A 33 -16.49 9.63 -4.45
N HIS A 34 -15.94 9.20 -5.60
CA HIS A 34 -16.76 8.80 -6.75
C HIS A 34 -17.64 7.59 -6.43
N ALA A 35 -17.09 6.55 -5.78
CA ALA A 35 -17.83 5.37 -5.39
C ALA A 35 -18.99 5.69 -4.43
N ILE A 36 -18.77 6.59 -3.46
CA ILE A 36 -19.81 7.04 -2.54
C ILE A 36 -20.96 7.71 -3.32
N HIS A 37 -20.66 8.61 -4.26
CA HIS A 37 -21.68 9.25 -5.09
C HIS A 37 -22.49 8.25 -5.92
N GLU A 38 -21.83 7.27 -6.55
CA GLU A 38 -22.52 6.24 -7.35
C GLU A 38 -23.45 5.37 -6.49
N ILE A 39 -23.06 5.06 -5.24
CA ILE A 39 -23.93 4.35 -4.30
C ILE A 39 -25.18 5.17 -3.96
N TYR A 40 -25.02 6.46 -3.64
CA TYR A 40 -26.15 7.35 -3.35
C TYR A 40 -27.07 7.57 -4.56
N ASN A 41 -26.52 7.53 -5.77
CA ASN A 41 -27.28 7.62 -7.02
C ASN A 41 -27.89 6.29 -7.46
N HIS A 42 -27.79 5.22 -6.66
CA HIS A 42 -28.26 3.87 -6.98
C HIS A 42 -27.60 3.25 -8.24
N ASN A 43 -26.40 3.70 -8.61
CA ASN A 43 -25.61 3.22 -9.76
C ASN A 43 -24.47 2.25 -9.33
N ALA A 44 -24.66 1.54 -8.22
CA ALA A 44 -23.59 0.72 -7.61
C ALA A 44 -23.14 -0.49 -8.48
N SER A 45 -23.91 -0.89 -9.50
CA SER A 45 -23.60 -2.05 -10.36
C SER A 45 -22.30 -1.90 -11.17
N GLY A 46 -21.79 -0.67 -11.32
CA GLY A 46 -20.54 -0.38 -12.04
C GLY A 46 -19.29 -0.34 -11.15
N LEU A 47 -19.42 -0.50 -9.84
CA LEU A 47 -18.31 -0.41 -8.89
C LEU A 47 -17.63 -1.77 -8.68
N SER A 48 -16.29 -1.79 -8.69
CA SER A 48 -15.50 -2.94 -8.28
C SER A 48 -15.22 -2.89 -6.77
N PHE A 49 -15.82 -3.80 -6.00
CA PHE A 49 -15.59 -3.85 -4.55
C PHE A 49 -14.18 -4.35 -4.18
N GLU A 50 -13.52 -5.09 -5.06
CA GLU A 50 -12.13 -5.55 -4.87
C GLU A 50 -11.12 -4.40 -4.99
N GLU A 51 -11.41 -3.39 -5.83
CA GLU A 51 -10.57 -2.19 -5.93
C GLU A 51 -10.81 -1.18 -4.80
N LEU A 52 -11.96 -1.28 -4.13
CA LEU A 52 -12.36 -0.41 -3.01
C LEU A 52 -11.98 -0.96 -1.63
N TYR A 53 -11.53 -2.23 -1.54
CA TYR A 53 -11.16 -2.92 -0.30
C TYR A 53 -9.64 -2.95 -0.10
#